data_AF-A0A9D5X2W2-F1
#
_entry.id   AF-A0A9D5X2W2-F1
#
_cell.length_a   1.000
_cell.length_b   1.000
_cell.length_c   1.000
_cell.angle_alpha   90.00
_cell.angle_beta   90.00
_cell.angle_gamma   90.00
#
_symmetry.space_group_name_H-M   'P 1'
#
loop_
_entity.id
_entity.type
_entity.pdbx_description
1 polymer ?
#
loop_
_entity_poly.entity_id
_entity_poly.type
_entity_poly.pdbx_seq_one_letter_code
_entity_poly.pdbx_strand_id
1 'polypeptide(L)' 'VRVGEVAHPMLEEHYIEFIALVSENGAQFAQLKPGQEPVATFTLEEGVEAEAYEYCNLHGFWKASL' A
#
# COMPACT_ATOMS: atom_id res chain seq x y z
N VAL A 1 -4.30 -2.08 -5.01
CA VAL A 1 -4.08 -0.81 -4.28
C VAL A 1 -2.97 -0.03 -4.97
N ARG A 2 -3.18 1.26 -5.26
CA ARG A 2 -2.17 2.20 -5.78
C ARG A 2 -1.99 3.32 -4.75
N VAL A 3 -0.75 3.71 -4.46
CA VAL A 3 -0.48 4.81 -3.53
C VAL A 3 -0.47 6.14 -4.28
N GLY A 4 -1.47 6.96 -3.94
CA GLY A 4 -1.69 8.29 -4.50
C GLY A 4 -2.69 8.33 -5.67
N GLU A 5 -3.41 9.45 -5.75
CA GLU A 5 -4.17 9.83 -6.95
C GLU A 5 -3.20 10.04 -8.12
N VAL A 6 -2.10 10.76 -7.84
CA VAL A 6 -0.87 10.80 -8.65
C VAL A 6 0.10 9.77 -8.08
N ALA A 7 0.77 9.01 -8.95
CA ALA A 7 1.71 7.97 -8.53
C ALA A 7 2.81 8.56 -7.62
N HIS A 8 2.94 7.99 -6.42
CA HIS A 8 3.98 8.38 -5.48
C HIS A 8 5.39 8.10 -6.04
N PRO A 9 6.40 8.96 -5.78
CA PRO A 9 7.79 8.67 -6.15
C PRO A 9 8.29 7.34 -5.59
N MET A 10 9.15 6.66 -6.35
CA MET A 10 9.77 5.40 -5.96
C MET A 10 11.28 5.48 -6.24
N LEU A 11 11.93 6.48 -5.63
CA LEU A 11 13.37 6.73 -5.71
C LEU A 11 14.09 6.12 -4.50
N GLU A 12 15.41 5.98 -4.56
CA GLU A 12 16.19 5.38 -3.47
C GLU A 12 16.02 6.13 -2.14
N GLU A 13 15.96 7.46 -2.20
CA GLU A 13 15.76 8.35 -1.06
C GLU A 13 14.29 8.55 -0.66
N HIS A 14 13.35 8.24 -1.54
CA HIS A 14 11.93 8.53 -1.34
C HIS A 14 11.03 7.52 -2.06
N TYR A 15 10.49 6.58 -1.29
CA TYR A 15 9.66 5.50 -1.81
C TYR A 15 8.67 4.97 -0.77
N ILE A 16 7.68 4.22 -1.26
CA ILE A 16 6.78 3.43 -0.43
C ILE A 16 7.49 2.13 -0.06
N GLU A 17 7.68 1.87 1.23
CA GLU A 17 8.34 0.64 1.70
C GLU A 17 7.41 -0.56 1.66
N PHE A 18 6.13 -0.35 1.97
CA PHE A 18 5.12 -1.38 1.86
C PHE A 18 3.72 -0.84 1.67
N ILE A 19 2.86 -1.71 1.14
CA ILE A 19 1.42 -1.56 1.14
C ILE A 19 0.84 -2.75 1.91
N ALA A 20 -0.15 -2.51 2.75
CA ALA A 20 -0.89 -3.57 3.42
C ALA A 20 -2.39 -3.45 3.13
N LEU A 21 -3.06 -4.59 3.00
CA LEU A 21 -4.50 -4.68 2.96
C LEU A 21 -4.96 -5.41 4.22
N VAL A 22 -5.77 -4.75 5.05
CA VAL A 22 -6.25 -5.29 6.33
C VAL A 22 -7.77 -5.41 6.27
N SER A 23 -8.28 -6.57 6.66
CA SER A 23 -9.71 -6.89 6.77
C SER A 23 -9.97 -7.64 8.07
N GLU A 24 -11.22 -7.98 8.34
CA GLU A 24 -11.56 -8.86 9.48
C GLU A 24 -10.89 -10.24 9.41
N ASN A 25 -10.56 -10.70 8.20
CA ASN A 25 -9.92 -11.99 7.95
C ASN A 25 -8.39 -11.96 8.11
N GLY A 26 -7.82 -10.80 8.45
CA GLY A 26 -6.39 -10.61 8.66
C GLY A 26 -5.77 -9.60 7.71
N ALA A 27 -4.45 -9.68 7.57
CA ALA A 27 -3.65 -8.71 6.82
C ALA A 27 -2.77 -9.37 5.77
N GLN A 28 -2.71 -8.75 4.59
CA GLN A 28 -1.78 -9.07 3.51
C GLN A 28 -0.79 -7.92 3.36
N PHE A 29 0.50 -8.24 3.18
CA PHE A 29 1.56 -7.24 3.05
C PHE A 29 2.33 -7.43 1.74
N ALA A 30 2.56 -6.32 1.04
CA ALA A 30 3.45 -6.25 -0.11
C ALA A 30 4.59 -5.28 0.20
N GLN A 31 5.80 -5.81 0.35
CA GLN A 31 7.01 -4.97 0.41
C GLN A 31 7.36 -4.48 -0.99
N LEU A 32 7.69 -3.21 -1.07
CA LEU A 32 8.16 -2.58 -2.29
C LEU A 32 9.60 -2.11 -2.11
N LYS A 33 10.26 -1.85 -3.23
CA LYS A 33 11.64 -1.36 -3.30
C LYS A 33 11.69 -0.14 -4.23
N PRO A 34 12.71 0.73 -4.07
CA PRO A 34 12.97 1.79 -5.03
C PRO A 34 12.99 1.28 -6.47
N GLY A 35 12.42 2.06 -7.39
CA GLY A 35 12.29 1.76 -8.81
C GLY A 35 11.08 0.90 -9.20
N GLN A 36 10.36 0.31 -8.24
CA GLN A 36 9.11 -0.39 -8.51
C GLN A 36 7.94 0.58 -8.65
N GLU A 37 6.83 0.14 -9.26
CA GLU A 37 5.59 0.92 -9.20
C GLU A 37 5.03 0.94 -7.77
N PRO A 38 4.43 2.05 -7.31
CA PRO A 38 3.81 2.15 -5.98
C PRO A 38 2.43 1.47 -5.96
N VAL A 39 2.39 0.21 -6.40
CA VAL A 39 1.18 -0.58 -6.63
C VAL A 39 1.37 -1.98 -6.08
N ALA A 40 0.34 -2.52 -5.44
CA ALA A 40 0.25 -3.90 -5.03
C ALA A 40 -1.13 -4.48 -5.33
N THR A 41 -1.17 -5.73 -5.74
CA THR A 41 -2.40 -6.50 -5.97
C THR A 41 -2.59 -7.49 -4.83
N PHE A 42 -3.81 -7.54 -4.30
CA PHE A 42 -4.20 -8.42 -3.21
C PHE A 42 -5.46 -9.18 -3.60
N THR A 43 -5.71 -10.30 -2.95
CA THR A 43 -6.97 -11.04 -3.09
C THR A 43 -7.85 -10.66 -1.90
N LEU A 44 -9.10 -10.25 -2.17
CA LEU A 44 -10.09 -9.97 -1.14
C LEU A 44 -11.35 -10.76 -1.45
N GLU A 45 -11.94 -11.37 -0.43
CA GLU A 45 -13.22 -12.06 -0.58
C GLU A 45 -14.34 -11.05 -0.88
N GLU A 46 -15.28 -11.45 -1.72
CA GLU A 46 -16.39 -10.58 -2.11
C GLU A 46 -17.26 -10.23 -0.89
N GLY A 47 -17.57 -8.93 -0.73
CA GLY A 47 -18.38 -8.43 0.39
C GLY A 47 -17.61 -8.20 1.70
N VAL A 48 -16.30 -8.47 1.74
CA VAL A 48 -15.47 -8.17 2.91
C VAL A 48 -14.96 -6.72 2.83
N GLU A 49 -15.20 -5.94 3.88
CA GLU A 49 -14.63 -4.61 4.02
C GLU A 49 -13.13 -4.67 4.33
N ALA A 50 -12.37 -3.73 3.76
CA ALA A 50 -10.93 -3.65 3.98
C ALA A 50 -10.43 -2.21 4.05
N GLU A 51 -9.30 -2.04 4.73
CA GLU A 51 -8.52 -0.81 4.75
C GLU A 51 -7.17 -1.06 4.07
N ALA A 52 -6.77 -0.15 3.20
CA ALA A 52 -5.42 -0.11 2.65
C ALA A 52 -4.54 0.80 3.53
N TYR A 53 -3.34 0.33 3.80
CA TYR A 53 -2.28 1.08 4.48
C TYR A 53 -1.07 1.17 3.57
N GLU A 54 -0.32 2.25 3.71
CA GLU A 54 0.98 2.41 3.09
C GLU A 54 1.95 3.07 4.07
N TYR A 55 3.24 2.87 3.84
CA TYR A 55 4.28 3.56 4.54
C TYR A 55 5.29 4.15 3.56
N CYS A 56 5.40 5.48 3.57
CA CYS A 56 6.45 6.21 2.88
C CYS A 56 7.62 6.43 3.85
N ASN A 57 8.84 6.15 3.40
CA ASN A 57 10.04 6.29 4.23
C ASN A 57 10.27 7.74 4.75
N LEU A 58 9.71 8.75 4.07
CA LEU A 58 9.81 10.16 4.47
C LEU A 58 8.53 10.72 5.10
N HIS A 59 7.36 10.27 4.63
CA HIS A 59 6.07 10.85 5.02
C HIS A 59 5.27 9.99 6.00
N GLY A 60 5.81 8.83 6.38
CA GLY A 60 5.24 7.95 7.39
C GLY A 60 3.99 7.23 6.90
N PHE A 61 3.07 6.97 7.83
CA PHE A 61 1.92 6.11 7.64
C PHE A 61 0.69 6.84 7.11
N TRP A 62 0.02 6.21 6.14
CA TRP A 62 -1.31 6.61 5.69
C TRP A 62 -2.24 5.40 5.57
N LYS A 63 -3.55 5.68 5.59
CA LYS A 63 -4.59 4.68 5.36
C LYS A 63 -5.81 5.23 4.64
N ALA A 64 -6.54 4.35 3.96
CA ALA A 64 -7.83 4.63 3.35
C ALA A 64 -8.73 3.38 3.39
N SER A 65 -10.04 3.56 3.57
CA SER A 65 -11.03 2.48 3.44
C SER A 65 -11.29 2.19 1.96
N LEU A 66 -11.54 0.92 1.63
CA LEU A 66 -11.88 0.43 0.29
C LEU A 66 -13.37 0.16 0.15
#